data_AF-A0A938GAM4-F1
#
_entry.id   AF-A0A938GAM4-F1
#
_cell.length_a   1.000
_cell.length_b   1.000
_cell.length_c   1.000
_cell.angle_alpha   90.00
_cell.angle_beta   90.00
_cell.angle_gamma   90.00
#
_symmetry.space_group_name_H-M   'P 1'
#
loop_
_entity.id
_entity.type
_entity.pdbx_description
1 polymer ?
#
loop_
_entity_poly.entity_id
_entity_poly.type
_entity_poly.pdbx_seq_one_letter_code
_entity_poly.pdbx_strand_id
1 'polypeptide(L)'
;MDGMKMTLHIDDELLARVMAATGAESKTKAIDLALREVDRKAKLVKLASEGLGLTPDELNDAVDPAYDLDEMRHRETPVNYGRKSRSR
;
A
#
# COMPACT_ATOMS: atom_id res chain seq x y z
N MET A 1 -17.71 -9.25 14.23
CA MET A 1 -16.62 -8.43 14.78
C MET A 1 -17.09 -7.95 16.13
N ASP A 2 -16.34 -8.28 17.17
CA ASP A 2 -16.64 -7.84 18.54
C ASP A 2 -16.10 -6.41 18.69
N GLY A 3 -16.99 -5.42 18.55
CA GLY A 3 -16.63 -4.01 18.48
C GLY A 3 -17.15 -3.24 19.68
N MET A 4 -16.28 -2.51 20.37
CA MET A 4 -16.66 -1.63 21.47
C MET A 4 -17.58 -0.51 20.97
N LYS A 5 -18.77 -0.37 21.54
CA LYS A 5 -19.66 0.77 21.28
C LYS A 5 -19.13 1.98 22.05
N MET A 6 -18.87 3.07 21.32
CA MET A 6 -18.41 4.33 21.90
C MET A 6 -19.22 5.50 21.34
N THR A 7 -19.31 6.57 22.11
CA THR A 7 -19.80 7.88 21.64
C THR A 7 -18.59 8.79 21.47
N LEU A 8 -18.45 9.40 20.30
CA LEU A 8 -17.35 10.29 19.96
C LEU A 8 -17.89 11.50 19.20
N HIS A 9 -17.31 12.67 19.43
CA HIS A 9 -17.55 13.86 18.61
C HIS A 9 -16.54 13.88 17.46
N ILE A 10 -17.04 13.92 16.23
CA ILE A 10 -16.26 13.97 14.99
C ILE A 10 -16.78 15.13 14.15
N ASP A 11 -15.86 15.80 13.45
CA ASP A 11 -16.18 16.72 12.37
C ASP A 11 -16.87 15.98 11.21
N ASP A 12 -18.13 16.31 10.94
CA ASP A 12 -18.94 15.65 9.91
C ASP A 12 -18.42 15.91 8.48
N GLU A 13 -17.80 17.07 8.22
CA GLU A 13 -17.21 17.35 6.91
C GLU A 13 -15.97 16.51 6.67
N LEU A 14 -15.12 16.37 7.70
CA LEU A 14 -13.98 15.47 7.64
C LEU A 14 -14.43 14.03 7.40
N LEU A 15 -15.45 13.57 8.13
CA LEU A 15 -16.00 12.22 7.97
C LEU A 15 -16.56 11.99 6.57
N ALA A 16 -17.27 12.97 6.00
CA ALA A 16 -17.78 12.90 4.64
C ALA A 16 -16.65 12.78 3.61
N ARG A 17 -15.57 13.56 3.75
CA ARG A 17 -14.40 13.44 2.87
C ARG A 17 -13.71 12.08 2.98
N VAL A 18 -13.56 11.55 4.19
CA VAL A 18 -12.99 10.22 4.42
C VAL A 18 -13.87 9.13 3.81
N MET A 19 -15.18 9.20 3.99
CA MET A 19 -16.12 8.26 3.37
C MET A 19 -16.03 8.29 1.84
N ALA A 20 -16.01 9.48 1.23
CA ALA A 20 -15.86 9.64 -0.21
C ALA A 20 -14.53 9.10 -0.74
N ALA A 21 -13.41 9.38 -0.04
CA ALA A 21 -12.09 8.93 -0.44
C ALA A 21 -11.89 7.40 -0.31
N THR A 22 -12.56 6.77 0.66
CA THR A 22 -12.41 5.33 0.94
C THR A 22 -13.51 4.47 0.32
N GLY A 23 -14.61 5.07 -0.16
CA GLY A 23 -15.80 4.34 -0.60
C GLY A 23 -16.54 3.63 0.54
N ALA A 24 -16.37 4.08 1.78
CA ALA A 24 -16.98 3.46 2.94
C ALA A 24 -18.49 3.72 3.00
N GLU A 25 -19.28 2.64 3.05
CA GLU A 25 -20.75 2.69 3.09
C GLU A 25 -21.32 3.12 4.46
N SER A 26 -20.49 3.17 5.51
CA SER A 26 -20.92 3.56 6.85
C SER A 26 -19.86 4.37 7.60
N LYS A 27 -20.30 5.21 8.54
CA LYS A 27 -19.42 6.00 9.42
C LYS A 27 -18.43 5.12 10.17
N THR A 28 -18.90 4.00 10.72
CA THR A 28 -18.04 3.03 11.43
C THR A 28 -16.97 2.43 10.53
N LYS A 29 -17.33 2.05 9.29
CA LYS A 29 -16.37 1.50 8.32
C LYS A 29 -15.34 2.55 7.91
N ALA A 30 -15.76 3.80 7.72
CA ALA A 30 -14.86 4.91 7.41
C ALA A 30 -13.83 5.15 8.52
N ILE A 31 -14.28 5.12 9.78
CA ILE A 31 -13.41 5.27 10.95
C ILE A 31 -12.44 4.09 11.08
N ASP A 32 -12.91 2.85 10.94
CA ASP A 32 -12.05 1.66 10.97
C ASP A 32 -10.96 1.73 9.90
N LEU A 33 -11.34 2.07 8.65
CA LEU A 33 -10.39 2.24 7.55
C LEU A 33 -9.38 3.36 7.82
N ALA A 34 -9.83 4.51 8.33
CA ALA A 34 -8.94 5.62 8.65
C ALA A 34 -7.92 5.24 9.74
N LEU A 35 -8.35 4.56 10.81
CA LEU A 35 -7.47 4.12 11.89
C LEU A 35 -6.44 3.10 11.40
N ARG A 36 -6.87 2.13 10.59
CA ARG A 36 -5.97 1.14 9.98
C ARG A 36 -4.95 1.80 9.07
N GLU A 37 -5.35 2.81 8.30
CA GLU A 37 -4.45 3.50 7.40
C GLU A 37 -3.41 4.33 8.14
N VAL A 38 -3.78 4.97 9.25
CA VAL A 38 -2.84 5.68 10.12
C VAL A 38 -1.84 4.71 10.75
N ASP A 39 -2.30 3.57 11.27
CA ASP A 39 -1.42 2.52 11.81
C ASP A 39 -0.48 1.96 10.73
N ARG A 40 -0.99 1.69 9.52
CA ARG A 40 -0.18 1.23 8.39
C ARG A 40 0.93 2.21 8.05
N LYS A 41 0.62 3.51 8.01
CA LYS A 41 1.63 4.57 7.76
C LYS A 41 2.67 4.63 8.87
N ALA A 42 2.26 4.53 10.13
CA ALA A 42 3.20 4.52 11.26
C ALA A 42 4.16 3.32 11.19
N LYS A 43 3.64 2.12 10.87
CA LYS A 43 4.45 0.91 10.66
C LYS A 43 5.42 1.06 9.49
N LEU A 44 4.97 1.65 8.38
CA LEU A 44 5.84 1.91 7.23
C LEU A 44 6.98 2.86 7.59
N VAL A 45 6.68 3.96 8.29
CA VAL A 45 7.71 4.92 8.74
C VAL A 45 8.72 4.24 9.65
N LYS A 46 8.24 3.43 10.61
CA LYS A 46 9.11 2.68 11.51
C LYS A 46 10.05 1.74 10.72
N LEU A 47 9.50 0.91 9.84
CA LEU A 47 10.27 -0.03 9.03
C LEU A 47 11.29 0.69 8.13
N ALA A 48 10.87 1.77 7.48
CA ALA A 48 11.75 2.55 6.61
C ALA A 48 12.86 3.28 7.40
N SER A 49 12.58 3.69 8.65
CA SER A 49 13.56 4.37 9.50
C SER A 49 14.55 3.40 10.15
N GLU A 50 14.13 2.17 10.45
CA GLU A 50 15.02 1.10 10.92
C GLU A 50 16.07 0.74 9.84
N GLY A 51 15.70 0.90 8.56
CA GLY A 51 16.57 0.59 7.44
C GLY A 51 16.87 -0.91 7.33
N LEU A 52 17.89 -1.27 6.56
CA LEU A 52 18.29 -2.67 6.38
C LEU A 52 19.34 -3.14 7.40
N GLY A 53 19.73 -2.26 8.34
CA GLY A 53 20.84 -2.52 9.26
C GLY A 53 22.22 -2.60 8.58
N LEU A 54 22.31 -2.17 7.32
CA LEU A 54 23.54 -2.20 6.52
C LEU A 54 24.18 -0.81 6.48
N THR A 55 25.50 -0.78 6.44
CA THR A 55 26.27 0.42 6.09
C THR A 55 26.11 0.74 4.59
N PRO A 56 26.44 1.96 4.15
CA PRO A 56 26.39 2.31 2.73
C PRO A 56 27.20 1.39 1.81
N ASP A 57 28.37 0.93 2.28
CA ASP A 57 29.24 0.04 1.51
C ASP A 57 28.64 -1.37 1.41
N GLU A 58 28.16 -1.93 2.54
CA GLU A 58 27.45 -3.22 2.52
C GLU A 58 26.17 -3.19 1.70
N LEU A 59 25.48 -2.05 1.64
CA LEU A 59 24.30 -1.87 0.81
C LEU A 59 24.65 -1.86 -0.67
N ASN A 60 25.77 -1.24 -1.06
CA ASN A 60 26.26 -1.28 -2.44
C ASN A 60 26.67 -2.71 -2.85
N ASP A 61 27.30 -3.44 -1.95
CA ASP A 61 27.75 -4.82 -2.18
C ASP A 61 26.62 -5.86 -2.04
N ALA A 62 25.45 -5.47 -1.52
CA ALA A 62 24.30 -6.36 -1.35
C ALA A 62 23.63 -6.75 -2.67
N VAL A 63 23.87 -6.00 -3.75
CA VAL A 63 23.35 -6.30 -5.09
C VAL A 63 24.40 -7.10 -5.86
N ASP A 64 24.02 -8.26 -6.39
CA ASP A 64 24.91 -9.07 -7.22
C ASP A 64 25.42 -8.24 -8.42
N PRO A 65 26.74 -8.09 -8.62
CA PRO A 65 27.28 -7.33 -9.75
C PRO A 65 26.82 -7.85 -11.13
N ALA A 66 26.40 -9.12 -11.23
CA ALA A 66 25.84 -9.71 -12.43
C ALA A 66 24.32 -9.43 -12.60
N TYR A 67 23.69 -8.70 -11.69
CA TYR A 67 22.29 -8.33 -11.75
C TYR A 67 22.05 -7.19 -12.76
N ASP A 68 21.89 -7.54 -14.03
CA ASP A 68 21.55 -6.61 -15.12
C ASP A 68 20.03 -6.60 -15.39
N LEU A 69 19.36 -5.57 -14.86
CA LEU A 69 17.91 -5.36 -15.02
C LEU A 69 17.48 -5.18 -16.47
N ASP A 70 18.28 -4.50 -17.28
CA ASP A 70 17.93 -4.18 -18.66
C ASP A 70 18.03 -5.44 -19.53
N GLU A 71 19.09 -6.22 -19.36
CA GLU A 71 19.22 -7.50 -20.04
C GLU A 71 18.09 -8.48 -19.64
N MET A 72 17.77 -8.56 -18.35
CA MET A 72 16.67 -9.40 -17.87
C MET A 72 15.32 -9.01 -18.49
N ARG A 73 15.02 -7.71 -18.58
CA ARG A 73 13.80 -7.19 -19.21
C ARG A 73 13.76 -7.43 -20.71
N HIS A 74 14.89 -7.30 -21.40
CA HIS A 74 14.98 -7.61 -22.82
C HIS A 74 14.74 -9.10 -23.13
N ARG A 75 15.14 -9.98 -22.21
CA ARG A 75 14.88 -11.43 -22.31
C ARG A 75 13.47 -11.81 -21.86
N GLU A 76 12.76 -10.94 -21.16
CA GLU A 76 11.40 -11.19 -20.69
C GLU A 76 10.44 -11.28 -21.89
N THR A 77 9.72 -12.40 -22.01
CA THR A 77 8.69 -12.54 -23.05
C THR A 77 7.43 -11.81 -22.60
N PRO A 78 6.95 -10.79 -23.32
CA PRO A 78 5.78 -10.03 -22.90
C PRO A 78 4.54 -10.91 -22.83
N VAL A 79 3.87 -10.93 -21.68
CA VAL A 79 2.57 -11.60 -21.54
C VAL A 79 1.50 -10.72 -22.18
N ASN A 80 0.82 -11.22 -23.21
CA ASN A 80 -0.28 -10.50 -23.85
C ASN A 80 -1.55 -10.64 -23.00
N TYR A 81 -1.87 -9.61 -22.22
CA TYR A 81 -3.10 -9.54 -21.41
C TYR A 81 -4.34 -9.09 -22.22
N GLY A 82 -4.28 -9.13 -23.56
CA GLY A 82 -5.37 -8.76 -24.46
C GLY A 82 -6.61 -9.64 -24.27
N ARG A 83 -7.74 -9.00 -24.00
CA ARG A 83 -9.08 -9.62 -23.88
C ARG A 83 -9.43 -10.35 -25.19
N LYS A 84 -9.85 -11.63 -25.13
CA LYS A 84 -10.38 -12.35 -26.30
C LYS A 84 -11.44 -11.50 -27.01
N SER A 85 -11.22 -11.20 -28.28
CA SER A 85 -12.24 -10.61 -29.15
C SER A 85 -13.46 -11.52 -29.13
N ARG A 86 -14.63 -11.00 -28.73
CA ARG A 86 -15.88 -11.74 -28.83
C ARG A 86 -16.19 -11.87 -30.32
N SER A 87 -16.20 -13.09 -30.84
CA SER A 87 -16.72 -13.38 -32.18
C SER A 87 -18.19 -12.94 -32.24
N ARG A 88 -18.55 -12.19 -33.28
CA ARG A 88 -19.94 -11.85 -33.61
C ARG A 88 -20.73 -13.09 -33.98
#